data_AF-A0A497V9N9-F1
#
_entry.id   AF-A0A497V9N9-F1
#
_cell.length_a   1.000
_cell.length_b   1.000
_cell.length_c   1.000
_cell.angle_alpha   90.00
_cell.angle_beta   90.00
_cell.angle_gamma   90.00
#
_symmetry.space_group_name_H-M   'P 1'
#
loop_
_entity.id
_entity.type
_entity.pdbx_description
1 polymer ?
#
loop_
_entity_poly.entity_id
_entity_poly.type
_entity_poly.pdbx_seq_one_letter_code
_entity_poly.pdbx_strand_id
1 'polypeptide(L)'
;MKLISLLLAAAALTLGLSAQAQESALRKTLAERIPQMGKIDEVRPTAMQGLYEVRIGTDVFYSDAKGNYLIQGELIDTKARRNLTEDRINKLTAVEFSELPLKDAFTIVRGDGKRKVAVFEDPNCGYCKRFERDLQNVDNVTIYLFLYPILSPDSAEKSRNVWCAKDRVVAWQDMMVRDKNPSNASCDTAAIQRNLAFGRKHKITGTPTLIFANGTRVPGAVDAQEVEKRLAEAASDTTSKN
;
A
#
# COMPACT_ATOMS: atom_id res chain seq x y z
N MET A 1 32.80 30.80 -18.93
CA MET A 1 32.21 30.03 -17.83
C MET A 1 31.27 30.84 -16.94
N LYS A 2 31.62 32.04 -16.45
CA LYS A 2 30.72 32.89 -15.61
C LYS A 2 29.37 33.26 -16.26
N LEU A 3 29.33 33.59 -17.55
CA LEU A 3 28.08 33.93 -18.26
C LEU A 3 27.11 32.73 -18.41
N ILE A 4 27.64 31.52 -18.60
CA ILE A 4 26.82 30.30 -18.71
C ILE A 4 26.19 29.96 -17.34
N SER A 5 26.94 30.13 -16.25
CA SER A 5 26.41 29.96 -14.89
C SER A 5 25.34 30.98 -14.51
N LEU A 6 25.43 32.24 -15.00
CA LEU A 6 24.39 33.26 -14.79
C LEU A 6 23.11 33.00 -15.61
N LEU A 7 23.23 32.49 -16.85
CA LEU A 7 22.09 32.12 -17.69
C LEU A 7 21.35 30.88 -17.16
N LEU A 8 22.06 29.87 -16.62
CA LEU A 8 21.42 28.73 -15.97
C LEU A 8 20.69 29.12 -14.67
N ALA A 9 21.25 30.05 -13.88
CA ALA A 9 20.62 30.53 -12.65
C ALA A 9 19.33 31.32 -12.94
N ALA A 10 19.31 32.15 -13.99
CA ALA A 10 18.12 32.91 -14.40
C ALA A 10 16.99 31.99 -14.93
N ALA A 11 17.33 30.97 -15.72
CA ALA A 11 16.35 30.00 -16.23
C ALA A 11 15.71 29.15 -15.11
N ALA A 12 16.51 28.76 -14.11
CA ALA A 12 16.01 28.03 -12.93
C ALA A 12 15.05 28.87 -12.07
N LEU A 13 15.29 30.18 -11.94
CA LEU A 13 14.36 31.09 -11.26
C LEU A 13 13.02 31.20 -12.00
N THR A 14 13.03 31.32 -13.33
CA THR A 14 11.78 31.49 -14.11
C THR A 14 10.87 30.27 -14.12
N LEU A 15 11.43 29.06 -13.99
CA LEU A 15 10.66 27.80 -13.95
C LEU A 15 10.04 27.53 -12.56
N GLY A 16 10.66 28.00 -11.48
CA GLY A 16 10.11 27.85 -10.12
C GLY A 16 8.90 28.75 -9.87
N LEU A 17 8.91 29.98 -10.39
CA LEU A 17 7.83 30.96 -10.25
C LEU A 17 6.53 30.51 -10.94
N SER A 18 6.62 29.88 -12.10
CA SER A 18 5.44 29.40 -12.83
C SER A 18 4.76 28.21 -12.15
N ALA A 19 5.53 27.30 -11.57
CA ALA A 19 5.00 26.16 -10.82
C ALA A 19 4.29 26.60 -9.53
N GLN A 20 4.87 27.53 -8.75
CA GLN A 20 4.22 28.07 -7.55
C GLN A 20 2.98 28.90 -7.86
N ALA A 21 3.02 29.73 -8.91
CA ALA A 21 1.86 30.50 -9.35
C ALA A 21 0.69 29.57 -9.73
N GLN A 22 1.00 28.51 -10.47
CA GLN A 22 0.03 27.53 -10.93
C GLN A 22 -0.60 26.74 -9.77
N GLU A 23 0.19 26.28 -8.80
CA GLU A 23 -0.34 25.65 -7.58
C GLU A 23 -1.29 26.60 -6.83
N SER A 24 -0.87 27.85 -6.62
CA SER A 24 -1.66 28.81 -5.84
C SER A 24 -3.01 29.13 -6.49
N ALA A 25 -3.03 29.27 -7.82
CA ALA A 25 -4.22 29.52 -8.60
C ALA A 25 -5.19 28.34 -8.55
N LEU A 26 -4.69 27.12 -8.80
CA LEU A 26 -5.52 25.91 -8.79
C LEU A 26 -6.12 25.67 -7.40
N ARG A 27 -5.32 25.81 -6.34
CA ARG A 27 -5.76 25.69 -4.96
C ARG A 27 -6.88 26.67 -4.62
N LYS A 28 -6.75 27.92 -5.03
CA LYS A 28 -7.79 28.95 -4.83
C LYS A 28 -9.06 28.58 -5.58
N THR A 29 -8.97 28.26 -6.87
CA THR A 29 -10.13 27.94 -7.70
C THR A 29 -10.88 26.71 -7.19
N LEU A 30 -10.18 25.64 -6.79
CA LEU A 30 -10.81 24.44 -6.25
C LEU A 30 -11.46 24.69 -4.89
N ALA A 31 -10.83 25.47 -4.00
CA ALA A 31 -11.42 25.82 -2.71
C ALA A 31 -12.70 26.68 -2.86
N GLU A 32 -12.73 27.59 -3.83
CA GLU A 32 -13.92 28.41 -4.13
C GLU A 32 -15.07 27.58 -4.73
N ARG A 33 -14.75 26.66 -5.64
CA ARG A 33 -15.76 25.88 -6.39
C ARG A 33 -16.22 24.62 -5.66
N ILE A 34 -15.39 24.06 -4.78
CA ILE A 34 -15.68 22.84 -4.02
C ILE A 34 -15.32 23.05 -2.55
N PRO A 35 -16.09 23.85 -1.78
CA PRO A 35 -15.76 24.18 -0.40
C PRO A 35 -15.64 22.94 0.53
N GLN A 36 -16.36 21.86 0.21
CA GLN A 36 -16.33 20.60 0.94
C GLN A 36 -15.10 19.72 0.65
N MET A 37 -14.24 20.10 -0.29
CA MET A 37 -13.06 19.34 -0.69
C MET A 37 -12.03 19.21 0.46
N GLY A 38 -12.06 20.13 1.44
CA GLY A 38 -11.11 20.17 2.53
C GLY A 38 -9.82 20.91 2.17
N LYS A 39 -8.84 20.86 3.06
CA LYS A 39 -7.57 21.55 2.88
C LYS A 39 -6.70 20.78 1.87
N ILE A 40 -6.47 21.38 0.70
CA ILE A 40 -5.45 20.90 -0.24
C ILE A 40 -4.10 20.91 0.48
N ASP A 41 -3.30 19.87 0.34
CA ASP A 41 -1.95 19.84 0.92
C ASP A 41 -0.91 20.18 -0.14
N GLU A 42 -1.09 19.68 -1.36
CA GLU A 42 -0.10 19.79 -2.43
C GLU A 42 -0.78 19.75 -3.80
N VAL A 43 -0.25 20.53 -4.74
CA VAL A 43 -0.58 20.44 -6.16
C VAL A 43 0.70 20.22 -6.93
N ARG A 44 0.71 19.26 -7.86
CA ARG A 44 1.88 19.00 -8.70
C ARG A 44 1.49 18.60 -10.13
N PRO A 45 2.32 18.90 -11.14
CA PRO A 45 2.11 18.39 -12.48
C PRO A 45 2.27 16.85 -12.50
N THR A 46 1.53 16.18 -13.39
CA THR A 46 1.69 14.75 -13.64
C THR A 46 2.53 14.50 -14.91
N ALA A 47 2.84 13.23 -15.19
CA ALA A 47 3.45 12.83 -16.45
C ALA A 47 2.51 13.04 -17.67
N MET A 48 1.20 13.16 -17.44
CA MET A 48 0.21 13.49 -18.48
C MET A 48 0.10 15.01 -18.59
N GLN A 49 0.47 15.55 -19.76
CA GLN A 49 0.44 17.00 -19.99
C GLN A 49 -0.96 17.58 -19.78
N GLY A 50 -1.03 18.71 -19.07
CA GLY A 50 -2.29 19.40 -18.75
C GLY A 50 -3.03 18.84 -17.54
N LEU A 51 -2.63 17.68 -17.01
CA LEU A 51 -3.21 17.07 -15.82
C LEU A 51 -2.33 17.33 -14.58
N TYR A 52 -2.96 17.85 -13.53
CA TYR A 52 -2.35 18.13 -12.24
C TYR A 52 -2.89 17.18 -11.18
N GLU A 53 -2.01 16.67 -10.33
CA GLU A 53 -2.37 15.94 -9.12
C GLU A 53 -2.67 16.95 -8.01
N VAL A 54 -3.79 16.75 -7.32
CA VAL A 54 -4.22 17.52 -6.16
C VAL A 54 -4.36 16.56 -4.98
N ARG A 55 -3.59 16.79 -3.92
CA ARG A 55 -3.55 15.91 -2.76
C ARG A 55 -4.26 16.52 -1.56
N ILE A 56 -5.02 15.69 -0.85
CA ILE A 56 -5.74 16.03 0.37
C ILE A 56 -5.56 14.88 1.37
N GLY A 57 -4.76 15.10 2.40
CA GLY A 57 -4.23 14.04 3.24
C GLY A 57 -3.48 13.00 2.39
N THR A 58 -4.06 11.81 2.32
CA THR A 58 -3.58 10.67 1.53
C THR A 58 -4.39 10.42 0.27
N ASP A 59 -5.49 11.15 0.09
CA ASP A 59 -6.34 11.05 -1.09
C ASP A 59 -5.77 11.89 -2.24
N VAL A 60 -5.86 11.34 -3.44
CA VAL A 60 -5.30 11.92 -4.66
C VAL A 60 -6.43 12.15 -5.66
N PHE A 61 -6.51 13.38 -6.16
CA PHE A 61 -7.42 13.81 -7.21
C PHE A 61 -6.64 14.35 -8.38
N TYR A 62 -7.30 14.50 -9.52
CA TYR A 62 -6.72 15.11 -10.70
C TYR A 62 -7.56 16.27 -11.21
N SER A 63 -6.91 17.27 -11.78
CA SER A 63 -7.58 18.45 -12.33
C SER A 63 -6.84 19.01 -13.53
N ASP A 64 -7.54 19.77 -14.37
CA ASP A 64 -6.89 20.60 -15.39
C ASP A 64 -6.20 21.80 -14.76
N ALA A 65 -5.33 22.47 -15.53
CA ALA A 65 -4.56 23.64 -15.09
C ALA A 65 -5.41 24.76 -14.46
N LYS A 66 -6.69 24.87 -14.82
CA LYS A 66 -7.57 25.96 -14.39
C LYS A 66 -8.57 25.55 -13.31
N GLY A 67 -8.61 24.28 -12.88
CA GLY A 67 -9.58 23.82 -11.89
C GLY A 67 -11.02 23.82 -12.40
N ASN A 68 -11.21 23.64 -13.71
CA ASN A 68 -12.53 23.54 -14.34
C ASN A 68 -13.10 22.13 -14.22
N TYR A 69 -12.24 21.12 -14.16
CA TYR A 69 -12.61 19.72 -14.02
C TYR A 69 -11.89 19.09 -12.84
N LEU A 70 -12.59 18.23 -12.13
CA LEU A 70 -12.00 17.37 -11.10
C LEU A 70 -12.29 15.92 -11.46
N ILE A 71 -11.26 15.10 -11.38
CA ILE A 71 -11.30 13.68 -11.68
C ILE A 71 -10.90 12.94 -10.41
N GLN A 72 -11.74 11.99 -10.01
CA GLN A 72 -11.43 11.03 -8.97
C GLN A 72 -11.21 9.66 -9.64
N GLY A 73 -10.01 9.11 -9.52
CA GLY A 73 -9.64 7.86 -10.17
C GLY A 73 -8.13 7.66 -10.20
N GLU A 74 -7.70 6.73 -11.05
CA GLU A 74 -6.30 6.29 -11.14
C GLU A 74 -5.64 6.77 -12.44
N LEU A 75 -4.39 7.23 -12.36
CA LEU A 75 -3.54 7.57 -13.49
C LEU A 75 -2.59 6.40 -13.76
N ILE A 76 -2.90 5.62 -14.79
CA ILE A 76 -2.11 4.46 -15.20
C ILE A 76 -1.22 4.84 -16.40
N ASP A 77 0.09 4.71 -16.22
CA ASP A 77 1.06 4.75 -17.32
C ASP A 77 1.00 3.40 -18.06
N THR A 78 0.39 3.41 -19.24
CA THR A 78 0.21 2.20 -20.06
C THR A 78 1.50 1.75 -20.74
N LYS A 79 2.48 2.65 -20.94
CA LYS A 79 3.78 2.33 -21.52
C LYS A 79 4.65 1.63 -20.48
N ALA A 80 4.68 2.14 -19.26
CA ALA A 80 5.40 1.52 -18.14
C ALA A 80 4.59 0.38 -17.47
N ARG A 81 3.29 0.26 -17.76
CA ARG A 81 2.33 -0.64 -17.10
C ARG A 81 2.30 -0.42 -15.59
N ARG A 82 2.28 0.84 -15.15
CA ARG A 82 2.35 1.23 -13.74
C ARG A 82 1.21 2.15 -13.36
N ASN A 83 0.65 1.97 -12.17
CA ASN A 83 -0.33 2.88 -11.60
C ASN A 83 0.38 3.97 -10.78
N LEU A 84 0.43 5.18 -11.32
CA LEU A 84 1.13 6.31 -10.71
C LEU A 84 0.39 6.87 -9.48
N THR A 85 -0.93 6.72 -9.43
CA THR A 85 -1.75 7.10 -8.27
C THR A 85 -1.50 6.15 -7.11
N GLU A 86 -1.49 4.84 -7.37
CA GLU A 86 -1.18 3.83 -6.36
C GLU A 86 0.25 3.98 -5.83
N ASP A 87 1.24 4.22 -6.71
CA ASP A 87 2.62 4.53 -6.28
C ASP A 87 2.66 5.74 -5.34
N ARG A 88 1.87 6.77 -5.64
CA ARG A 88 1.78 7.97 -4.82
C ARG A 88 1.14 7.69 -3.47
N ILE A 89 0.01 6.99 -3.45
CA ILE A 89 -0.69 6.61 -2.22
C ILE A 89 0.21 5.72 -1.36
N ASN A 90 0.89 4.74 -1.96
CA ASN A 90 1.82 3.86 -1.25
C ASN A 90 2.95 4.64 -0.59
N LYS A 91 3.49 5.66 -1.26
CA LYS A 91 4.51 6.54 -0.65
C LYS A 91 3.95 7.37 0.51
N LEU A 92 2.72 7.88 0.38
CA LEU A 92 2.07 8.70 1.41
C LEU A 92 1.60 7.89 2.62
N THR A 93 1.38 6.59 2.43
CA THR A 93 0.85 5.65 3.43
C THR A 93 1.85 4.57 3.82
N ALA A 94 3.12 4.76 3.45
CA ALA A 94 4.21 3.88 3.87
C ALA A 94 4.20 3.76 5.39
N VAL A 95 4.37 2.53 5.87
CA VAL A 95 4.39 2.22 7.30
C VAL A 95 5.72 1.62 7.64
N GLU A 96 6.37 2.17 8.66
CA GLU A 96 7.56 1.57 9.22
C GLU A 96 7.20 0.19 9.80
N PHE A 97 8.01 -0.82 9.50
CA PHE A 97 7.69 -2.19 9.91
C PHE A 97 7.54 -2.33 11.43
N SER A 98 8.25 -1.51 12.20
CA SER A 98 8.17 -1.44 13.66
C SER A 98 6.84 -0.91 14.20
N GLU A 99 6.05 -0.20 13.40
CA GLU A 99 4.74 0.33 13.78
C GLU A 99 3.61 -0.68 13.55
N LEU A 100 3.90 -1.82 12.91
CA LEU A 100 2.91 -2.86 12.67
C LEU A 100 2.45 -3.48 14.01
N PRO A 101 1.15 -3.71 14.20
CA PRO A 101 0.63 -4.30 15.43
C PRO A 101 0.86 -5.82 15.42
N LEU A 102 2.10 -6.29 15.44
CA LEU A 102 2.47 -7.70 15.23
C LEU A 102 1.75 -8.69 16.16
N LYS A 103 1.28 -8.24 17.34
CA LYS A 103 0.45 -9.02 18.27
C LYS A 103 -0.95 -9.38 17.72
N ASP A 104 -1.42 -8.66 16.72
CA ASP A 104 -2.71 -8.85 16.06
C ASP A 104 -2.59 -9.69 14.78
N ALA A 105 -1.38 -10.19 14.50
CA ALA A 105 -1.10 -11.20 13.50
C ALA A 105 -0.85 -12.57 14.16
N PHE A 106 -0.91 -13.63 13.36
CA PHE A 106 -0.26 -14.89 13.70
C PHE A 106 0.94 -15.11 12.79
N THR A 107 1.93 -15.84 13.30
CA THR A 107 3.23 -15.96 12.66
C THR A 107 3.39 -17.31 11.98
N ILE A 108 3.85 -17.30 10.73
CA ILE A 108 4.27 -18.48 9.98
C ILE A 108 5.79 -18.35 9.81
N VAL A 109 6.54 -19.30 10.35
CA VAL A 109 8.01 -19.33 10.24
C VAL A 109 8.41 -20.46 9.31
N ARG A 110 9.29 -20.17 8.35
CA ARG A 110 9.93 -21.14 7.48
C ARG A 110 11.45 -21.01 7.54
N GLY A 111 12.14 -22.14 7.53
CA GLY A 111 13.58 -22.20 7.72
C GLY A 111 13.98 -21.62 9.07
N ASP A 112 15.02 -20.77 9.07
CA ASP A 112 15.50 -20.03 10.24
C ASP A 112 14.80 -18.66 10.44
N GLY A 113 13.89 -18.28 9.54
CA GLY A 113 12.97 -17.15 9.75
C GLY A 113 13.61 -15.76 9.85
N LYS A 114 14.84 -15.56 9.34
CA LYS A 114 15.59 -14.31 9.55
C LYS A 114 14.96 -13.11 8.84
N ARG A 115 14.32 -13.34 7.71
CA ARG A 115 13.73 -12.28 6.88
C ARG A 115 12.27 -12.09 7.27
N LYS A 116 11.78 -10.85 7.31
CA LYS A 116 10.44 -10.53 7.84
C LYS A 116 9.57 -9.88 6.77
N VAL A 117 8.33 -10.32 6.71
CA VAL A 117 7.28 -9.71 5.89
C VAL A 117 5.96 -9.76 6.65
N ALA A 118 5.19 -8.69 6.55
CA ALA A 118 3.82 -8.63 7.04
C ALA A 118 2.87 -8.70 5.84
N VAL A 119 1.81 -9.48 5.97
CA VAL A 119 0.88 -9.73 4.87
C VAL A 119 -0.55 -9.59 5.37
N PHE A 120 -1.32 -8.72 4.71
CA PHE A 120 -2.74 -8.51 4.98
C PHE A 120 -3.56 -9.28 3.97
N GLU A 121 -4.33 -10.27 4.42
CA GLU A 121 -5.07 -11.17 3.53
C GLU A 121 -6.53 -11.37 3.92
N ASP A 122 -7.36 -11.63 2.92
CA ASP A 122 -8.76 -11.99 3.07
C ASP A 122 -8.94 -13.46 2.67
N PRO A 123 -9.68 -14.29 3.44
CA PRO A 123 -9.90 -15.70 3.11
C PRO A 123 -10.66 -15.96 1.79
N ASN A 124 -11.42 -14.99 1.29
CA ASN A 124 -12.19 -15.08 0.04
C ASN A 124 -11.45 -14.48 -1.17
N CYS A 125 -10.24 -13.96 -0.96
CA CYS A 125 -9.43 -13.36 -1.99
C CYS A 125 -8.77 -14.44 -2.87
N GLY A 126 -9.20 -14.56 -4.12
CA GLY A 126 -8.59 -15.50 -5.08
C GLY A 126 -7.10 -15.22 -5.34
N TYR A 127 -6.70 -13.95 -5.35
CA TYR A 127 -5.29 -13.56 -5.48
C TYR A 127 -4.45 -13.96 -4.26
N CYS A 128 -5.04 -13.92 -3.07
CA CYS A 128 -4.41 -14.34 -1.82
C CYS A 128 -4.19 -15.85 -1.81
N LYS A 129 -5.18 -16.64 -2.30
CA LYS A 129 -5.01 -18.08 -2.49
C LYS A 129 -3.87 -18.41 -3.47
N ARG A 130 -3.77 -17.67 -4.58
CA ARG A 130 -2.64 -17.83 -5.52
C ARG A 130 -1.32 -17.49 -4.82
N PHE A 131 -1.27 -16.33 -4.16
CA PHE A 131 -0.09 -15.87 -3.44
C PHE A 131 0.36 -16.87 -2.36
N GLU A 132 -0.54 -17.41 -1.54
CA GLU A 132 -0.23 -18.41 -0.51
C GLU A 132 0.35 -19.71 -1.09
N ARG A 133 -0.07 -20.11 -2.31
CA ARG A 133 0.54 -21.24 -3.03
C ARG A 133 1.93 -20.90 -3.53
N ASP A 134 2.13 -19.72 -4.12
CA ASP A 134 3.44 -19.26 -4.57
C ASP A 134 4.41 -19.13 -3.39
N LEU A 135 3.90 -18.62 -2.27
CA LEU A 135 4.65 -18.42 -1.04
C LEU A 135 5.22 -19.73 -0.51
N GLN A 136 4.61 -20.90 -0.76
CA GLN A 136 5.19 -22.19 -0.35
C GLN A 136 6.62 -22.42 -0.89
N ASN A 137 7.02 -21.71 -1.94
CA ASN A 137 8.36 -21.77 -2.53
C ASN A 137 9.34 -20.71 -1.97
N VAL A 138 8.95 -19.98 -0.93
CA VAL A 138 9.76 -18.98 -0.23
C VAL A 138 10.13 -19.52 1.16
N ASP A 139 11.44 -19.59 1.43
CA ASP A 139 11.99 -20.13 2.69
C ASP A 139 12.73 -19.05 3.50
N ASN A 140 13.31 -19.36 4.68
CA ASN A 140 14.02 -18.40 5.55
C ASN A 140 13.24 -17.09 5.72
N VAL A 141 11.99 -17.22 6.16
CA VAL A 141 11.09 -16.08 6.29
C VAL A 141 10.15 -16.27 7.47
N THR A 142 9.98 -15.18 8.21
CA THR A 142 8.93 -15.00 9.21
C THR A 142 7.84 -14.13 8.57
N ILE A 143 6.67 -14.73 8.38
CA ILE A 143 5.49 -14.07 7.83
C ILE A 143 4.56 -13.72 8.99
N TYR A 144 4.26 -12.43 9.15
CA TYR A 144 3.23 -11.95 10.06
C TYR A 144 1.93 -11.78 9.29
N LEU A 145 1.03 -12.75 9.42
CA LEU A 145 -0.23 -12.72 8.70
C LEU A 145 -1.32 -12.01 9.50
N PHE A 146 -1.82 -10.92 8.93
CA PHE A 146 -2.93 -10.14 9.42
C PHE A 146 -4.20 -10.53 8.66
N LEU A 147 -5.18 -11.09 9.38
CA LEU A 147 -6.50 -11.32 8.80
C LEU A 147 -7.17 -9.97 8.54
N TYR A 148 -7.56 -9.74 7.28
CA TYR A 148 -8.13 -8.49 6.79
C TYR A 148 -9.38 -8.75 5.92
N PRO A 149 -10.52 -9.15 6.54
CA PRO A 149 -11.73 -9.52 5.84
C PRO A 149 -12.49 -8.30 5.30
N ILE A 150 -12.25 -7.94 4.05
CA ILE A 150 -12.82 -6.76 3.37
C ILE A 150 -13.63 -7.08 2.11
N LEU A 151 -13.61 -8.32 1.62
CA LEU A 151 -14.15 -8.66 0.29
C LEU A 151 -15.61 -9.13 0.31
N SER A 152 -16.03 -9.87 1.33
CA SER A 152 -17.41 -10.35 1.43
C SER A 152 -17.85 -10.55 2.88
N PRO A 153 -19.18 -10.58 3.16
CA PRO A 153 -19.68 -10.78 4.52
C PRO A 153 -19.16 -12.06 5.20
N ASP A 154 -19.02 -13.16 4.45
CA ASP A 154 -18.51 -14.44 4.96
C ASP A 154 -16.98 -14.42 5.19
N SER A 155 -16.24 -13.42 4.69
CA SER A 155 -14.82 -13.25 5.01
C SER A 155 -14.60 -13.05 6.50
N ALA A 156 -15.52 -12.34 7.17
CA ALA A 156 -15.44 -12.10 8.62
C ALA A 156 -15.63 -13.40 9.42
N GLU A 157 -16.57 -14.25 8.99
CA GLU A 157 -16.80 -15.55 9.60
C GLU A 157 -15.62 -16.51 9.40
N LYS A 158 -15.11 -16.63 8.17
CA LYS A 158 -13.94 -17.47 7.88
C LYS A 158 -12.71 -16.99 8.65
N SER A 159 -12.49 -15.68 8.71
CA SER A 159 -11.40 -15.10 9.49
C SER A 159 -11.54 -15.38 10.98
N ARG A 160 -12.75 -15.28 11.56
CA ARG A 160 -13.01 -15.69 12.95
C ARG A 160 -12.68 -17.17 13.17
N ASN A 161 -13.15 -18.04 12.30
CA ASN A 161 -12.92 -19.48 12.42
C ASN A 161 -11.42 -19.82 12.38
N VAL A 162 -10.64 -19.18 11.50
CA VAL A 162 -9.17 -19.31 11.48
C VAL A 162 -8.56 -18.75 12.76
N TRP A 163 -8.93 -17.53 13.17
CA TRP A 163 -8.36 -16.86 14.34
C TRP A 163 -8.63 -17.60 15.65
N CYS A 164 -9.79 -18.26 15.75
CA CYS A 164 -10.19 -19.02 16.91
C CYS A 164 -9.84 -20.51 16.83
N ALA A 165 -9.20 -20.96 15.74
CA ALA A 165 -8.72 -22.32 15.63
C ALA A 165 -7.65 -22.60 16.68
N LYS A 166 -7.59 -23.86 17.15
CA LYS A 166 -6.52 -24.34 18.04
C LYS A 166 -5.13 -24.11 17.43
N ASP A 167 -5.03 -24.31 16.11
CA ASP A 167 -3.85 -23.99 15.32
C ASP A 167 -4.27 -23.08 14.15
N ARG A 168 -3.96 -21.79 14.27
CA ARG A 168 -4.30 -20.76 13.28
C ARG A 168 -3.56 -20.98 11.97
N VAL A 169 -2.30 -21.42 12.04
CA VAL A 169 -1.45 -21.61 10.86
C VAL A 169 -1.98 -22.78 10.03
N VAL A 170 -2.30 -23.91 10.68
CA VAL A 170 -2.90 -25.06 9.99
C VAL A 170 -4.26 -24.71 9.40
N ALA A 171 -5.12 -24.02 10.16
CA ALA A 171 -6.45 -23.61 9.67
C ALA A 171 -6.36 -22.67 8.45
N TRP A 172 -5.42 -21.73 8.48
CA TRP A 172 -5.17 -20.82 7.36
C TRP A 172 -4.66 -21.56 6.13
N GLN A 173 -3.62 -22.40 6.29
CA GLN A 173 -3.02 -23.15 5.18
C GLN A 173 -4.00 -24.17 4.58
N ASP A 174 -4.81 -24.84 5.40
CA ASP A 174 -5.90 -25.71 4.93
C ASP A 174 -6.85 -24.95 3.99
N MET A 175 -7.25 -23.74 4.37
CA MET A 175 -8.21 -22.96 3.62
C MET A 175 -7.63 -22.31 2.35
N MET A 176 -6.43 -21.74 2.45
CA MET A 176 -5.84 -20.93 1.38
C MET A 176 -5.12 -21.77 0.33
N VAL A 177 -4.50 -22.88 0.74
CA VAL A 177 -3.68 -23.73 -0.13
C VAL A 177 -4.40 -25.01 -0.50
N ARG A 178 -5.10 -25.64 0.46
CA ARG A 178 -5.71 -26.98 0.31
C ARG A 178 -7.23 -26.93 0.10
N ASP A 179 -7.80 -25.73 -0.03
CA ASP A 179 -9.22 -25.48 -0.27
C ASP A 179 -10.15 -26.18 0.75
N LYS A 180 -9.70 -26.31 1.99
CA LYS A 180 -10.43 -26.92 3.10
C LYS A 180 -10.84 -25.86 4.12
N ASN A 181 -12.15 -25.67 4.28
CA ASN A 181 -12.68 -24.68 5.21
C ASN A 181 -12.38 -25.03 6.67
N PRO A 182 -12.09 -24.03 7.53
CA PRO A 182 -11.92 -24.24 8.96
C PRO A 182 -13.25 -24.61 9.60
N SER A 183 -13.21 -25.43 10.66
CA SER A 183 -14.38 -25.69 11.50
C SER A 183 -14.87 -24.40 12.17
N ASN A 184 -16.16 -24.36 12.49
CA ASN A 184 -16.74 -23.22 13.22
C ASN A 184 -16.09 -23.10 14.60
N ALA A 185 -15.62 -21.89 14.91
CA ALA A 185 -14.98 -21.56 16.17
C ALA A 185 -15.37 -20.14 16.61
N SER A 186 -15.33 -19.91 17.92
CA SER A 186 -15.64 -18.61 18.52
C SER A 186 -14.70 -18.32 19.69
N CYS A 187 -14.22 -17.08 19.75
CA CYS A 187 -13.28 -16.54 20.73
C CYS A 187 -13.26 -15.01 20.60
N ASP A 188 -12.40 -14.33 21.37
CA ASP A 188 -12.16 -12.91 21.17
C ASP A 188 -11.50 -12.62 19.81
N THR A 189 -12.13 -11.75 19.02
CA THR A 189 -11.69 -11.33 17.68
C THR A 189 -11.30 -9.86 17.61
N ALA A 190 -11.07 -9.21 18.76
CA ALA A 190 -10.66 -7.80 18.80
C ALA A 190 -9.40 -7.51 17.96
N ALA A 191 -8.49 -8.48 17.81
CA ALA A 191 -7.33 -8.38 16.91
C ALA A 191 -7.74 -8.14 15.45
N ILE A 192 -8.73 -8.87 14.92
CA ILE A 192 -9.21 -8.70 13.54
C ILE A 192 -9.81 -7.30 13.34
N GLN A 193 -10.53 -6.78 14.34
CA GLN A 193 -11.08 -5.42 14.27
C GLN A 193 -9.97 -4.36 14.29
N ARG A 194 -8.91 -4.56 15.08
CA ARG A 194 -7.73 -3.69 15.06
C ARG A 194 -6.99 -3.75 13.72
N ASN A 195 -6.91 -4.92 13.09
CA ASN A 195 -6.35 -5.07 11.74
C ASN A 195 -7.16 -4.29 10.70
N LEU A 196 -8.50 -4.38 10.75
CA LEU A 196 -9.39 -3.60 9.88
C LEU A 196 -9.19 -2.10 10.07
N ALA A 197 -9.13 -1.64 11.32
CA ALA A 197 -8.89 -0.22 11.64
C ALA A 197 -7.50 0.24 11.16
N PHE A 198 -6.47 -0.57 11.36
CA PHE A 198 -5.12 -0.30 10.90
C PHE A 198 -5.07 -0.18 9.37
N GLY A 199 -5.63 -1.15 8.65
CA GLY A 199 -5.63 -1.12 7.19
C GLY A 199 -6.41 0.08 6.63
N ARG A 200 -7.53 0.48 7.25
CA ARG A 200 -8.24 1.72 6.87
C ARG A 200 -7.38 2.96 7.07
N LYS A 201 -6.71 3.07 8.22
CA LYS A 201 -5.83 4.20 8.55
C LYS A 201 -4.67 4.33 7.55
N HIS A 202 -4.11 3.19 7.12
CA HIS A 202 -2.96 3.13 6.22
C HIS A 202 -3.34 2.83 4.75
N LYS A 203 -4.62 3.03 4.39
CA LYS A 203 -5.16 2.83 3.03
C LYS A 203 -4.74 1.48 2.39
N ILE A 204 -4.83 0.39 3.16
CA ILE A 204 -4.77 -0.97 2.63
C ILE A 204 -6.14 -1.26 2.02
N THR A 205 -6.25 -1.04 0.71
CA THR A 205 -7.51 -1.10 -0.05
C THR A 205 -7.70 -2.42 -0.80
N GLY A 206 -6.69 -3.29 -0.82
CA GLY A 206 -6.74 -4.57 -1.50
C GLY A 206 -5.93 -5.64 -0.77
N THR A 207 -6.25 -6.90 -1.07
CA THR A 207 -5.54 -8.08 -0.55
C THR A 207 -5.05 -8.96 -1.71
N PRO A 208 -3.88 -9.62 -1.59
CA PRO A 208 -2.95 -9.47 -0.47
C PRO A 208 -2.25 -8.11 -0.54
N THR A 209 -1.82 -7.56 0.60
CA THR A 209 -0.89 -6.43 0.65
C THR A 209 0.29 -6.83 1.53
N LEU A 210 1.49 -6.72 0.98
CA LEU A 210 2.73 -7.06 1.66
C LEU A 210 3.43 -5.79 2.16
N ILE A 211 4.03 -5.86 3.34
CA ILE A 211 4.91 -4.83 3.90
C ILE A 211 6.20 -5.50 4.35
N PHE A 212 7.32 -5.11 3.74
CA PHE A 212 8.65 -5.66 4.01
C PHE A 212 9.35 -4.91 5.15
N ALA A 213 10.39 -5.52 5.72
CA ALA A 213 11.10 -4.98 6.89
C ALA A 213 11.67 -3.56 6.70
N ASN A 214 11.96 -3.16 5.45
CA ASN A 214 12.43 -1.81 5.11
C ASN A 214 11.30 -0.79 4.90
N GLY A 215 10.04 -1.15 5.18
CA GLY A 215 8.85 -0.31 4.97
C GLY A 215 8.30 -0.35 3.54
N THR A 216 8.93 -1.09 2.62
CA THR A 216 8.42 -1.24 1.26
C THR A 216 7.07 -1.94 1.30
N ARG A 217 6.06 -1.31 0.70
CA ARG A 217 4.72 -1.86 0.52
C ARG A 217 4.55 -2.36 -0.92
N VAL A 218 4.03 -3.58 -1.07
CA VAL A 218 3.64 -4.16 -2.35
C VAL A 218 2.15 -4.50 -2.30
N PRO A 219 1.30 -3.74 -2.99
CA PRO A 219 -0.11 -4.10 -3.14
C PRO A 219 -0.28 -5.22 -4.16
N GLY A 220 -1.16 -6.17 -3.86
CA GLY A 220 -1.50 -7.28 -4.74
C GLY A 220 -0.58 -8.48 -4.64
N ALA A 221 -1.00 -9.56 -5.29
CA ALA A 221 -0.27 -10.81 -5.32
C ALA A 221 0.91 -10.75 -6.31
N VAL A 222 2.10 -11.02 -5.80
CA VAL A 222 3.35 -11.19 -6.57
C VAL A 222 3.85 -12.62 -6.45
N ASP A 223 4.66 -13.08 -7.41
CA ASP A 223 5.21 -14.43 -7.38
C ASP A 223 6.36 -14.57 -6.36
N ALA A 224 6.80 -15.81 -6.13
CA ALA A 224 7.88 -16.12 -5.20
C ALA A 224 9.20 -15.42 -5.55
N GLN A 225 9.50 -15.21 -6.83
CA GLN A 225 10.74 -14.56 -7.26
C GLN A 225 10.76 -13.09 -6.84
N GLU A 226 9.66 -12.37 -7.03
CA GLU A 226 9.55 -10.99 -6.59
C GLU A 226 9.55 -10.92 -5.05
N VAL A 227 8.89 -11.84 -4.33
CA VAL A 227 8.99 -11.89 -2.86
C VAL A 227 10.44 -12.07 -2.40
N GLU A 228 11.17 -13.02 -2.96
CA GLU A 228 12.58 -13.29 -2.64
C GLU A 228 13.46 -12.06 -2.88
N LYS A 229 13.26 -11.39 -4.02
CA LYS A 229 13.94 -10.14 -4.35
C LYS A 229 13.67 -9.06 -3.31
N ARG A 230 12.41 -8.83 -2.93
CA ARG A 230 12.04 -7.81 -1.93
C ARG A 230 12.55 -8.14 -0.54
N LEU A 231 12.56 -9.42 -0.15
CA LEU A 231 13.17 -9.87 1.10
C LEU A 231 14.69 -9.59 1.12
N ALA A 232 15.38 -9.81 0.00
CA ALA A 232 16.80 -9.52 -0.12
C ALA A 232 17.10 -8.01 -0.06
N GLU A 233 16.33 -7.18 -0.79
CA GLU A 233 16.42 -5.71 -0.72
C GLU A 233 16.23 -5.22 0.72
N ALA A 234 15.19 -5.69 1.41
CA ALA A 234 14.90 -5.29 2.78
C ALA A 234 16.00 -5.70 3.79
N ALA A 235 16.63 -6.86 3.59
CA ALA A 235 17.76 -7.29 4.42
C ALA A 235 19.00 -6.40 4.22
N SER A 236 19.27 -5.97 2.98
CA SER A 236 20.39 -5.09 2.67
C SER A 236 20.22 -3.68 3.24
N ASP A 237 19.01 -3.11 3.17
CA ASP A 237 18.71 -1.78 3.70
C ASP A 237 18.81 -1.71 5.23
N THR A 238 18.40 -2.79 5.91
CA THR A 238 18.50 -2.89 7.37
C THR A 238 19.96 -2.93 7.83
N THR A 239 20.85 -3.50 7.01
CA THR A 239 22.30 -3.56 7.30
C THR A 239 22.98 -2.21 7.07
N SER A 240 22.45 -1.37 6.18
CA SER A 240 22.99 -0.04 5.85
C SER A 240 22.58 1.06 6.85
N LYS A 241 21.51 0.85 7.62
CA LYS A 241 21.01 1.79 8.64
C LYS A 241 21.56 1.55 10.05
N ASN A 242 22.36 0.49 10.24
CA ASN A 242 23.08 0.17 11.48
C ASN A 242 24.57 0.47 11.32
#